data_AF-A0A661QGE5-F1
#
_entry.id   AF-A0A661QGE5-F1
#
_cell.length_a   1.000
_cell.length_b   1.000
_cell.length_c   1.000
_cell.angle_alpha   90.00
_cell.angle_beta   90.00
_cell.angle_gamma   90.00
#
_symmetry.space_group_name_H-M   'P 1'
#
loop_
_entity.id
_entity.type
_entity.pdbx_description
1 polymer ?
#
loop_
_entity_poly.entity_id
_entity_poly.type
_entity_poly.pdbx_seq_one_letter_code
_entity_poly.pdbx_strand_id
1 'polypeptide(L)'
;MEAGREVSVKLRGRRFRVSHDEANQVLKNAGISAHGINRGKAPSYFLVVDGRKIPIKQALKAIIDKKGLDLTILDVTTKDAVGLFRRLDFPIVVEKGKKGSKAAILKYAGMFAFEGSSVTDKKRLYDTP
;
A
#
# COMPACT_ATOMS: atom_id res chain seq x y z
N MET A 1 -26.25 9.66 -17.01
CA MET A 1 -25.39 8.57 -17.52
C MET A 1 -24.13 9.23 -18.06
N GLU A 2 -23.15 9.49 -17.20
CA GLU A 2 -21.88 10.10 -17.64
C GLU A 2 -21.03 9.02 -18.30
N ALA A 3 -20.70 9.23 -19.57
CA ALA A 3 -19.78 8.39 -20.31
C ALA A 3 -18.47 8.30 -19.53
N GLY A 4 -18.21 7.12 -18.95
CA GLY A 4 -17.01 6.88 -18.17
C GLY A 4 -15.78 7.25 -18.98
N ARG A 5 -15.00 8.23 -18.49
CA ARG A 5 -13.78 8.70 -19.16
C ARG A 5 -12.88 7.51 -19.48
N GLU A 6 -12.72 7.24 -20.77
CA GLU A 6 -11.84 6.19 -21.27
C GLU A 6 -10.42 6.77 -21.40
N VAL A 7 -9.46 6.14 -20.74
CA VAL A 7 -8.06 6.57 -20.76
C VAL A 7 -7.25 5.55 -21.55
N SER A 8 -6.56 6.02 -22.58
CA SER A 8 -5.57 5.23 -23.33
C SER A 8 -4.20 5.33 -22.65
N VAL A 9 -3.63 4.18 -22.27
CA VAL A 9 -2.33 4.11 -21.60
C VAL A 9 -1.41 3.14 -22.33
N LYS A 10 -0.13 3.52 -22.42
CA LYS A 10 0.96 2.67 -22.91
C LYS A 10 1.80 2.22 -21.71
N LEU A 11 1.86 0.92 -21.45
CA LEU A 11 2.75 0.31 -20.46
C LEU A 11 3.69 -0.67 -21.17
N ARG A 12 5.01 -0.45 -21.02
CA ARG A 12 6.05 -1.35 -21.54
C ARG A 12 5.86 -1.75 -23.02
N GLY A 13 5.46 -0.79 -23.86
CA GLY A 13 5.22 -1.04 -25.29
C GLY A 13 3.80 -1.50 -25.62
N ARG A 14 3.06 -2.08 -24.66
CA ARG A 14 1.66 -2.49 -24.85
C ARG A 14 0.71 -1.31 -24.60
N ARG A 15 -0.27 -1.13 -25.48
CA ARG A 15 -1.32 -0.10 -25.34
C ARG A 15 -2.62 -0.79 -24.93
N PHE A 16 -3.31 -0.20 -23.96
CA PHE A 16 -4.65 -0.63 -23.57
C PHE A 16 -5.50 0.58 -23.22
N ARG A 17 -6.81 0.40 -23.31
CA ARG A 17 -7.80 1.37 -22.87
C ARG A 17 -8.52 0.84 -21.67
N VAL A 18 -8.84 1.74 -20.75
CA VAL A 18 -9.59 1.41 -19.54
C VAL A 18 -10.45 2.62 -19.18
N SER A 19 -11.72 2.36 -18.84
CA SER A 19 -12.62 3.38 -18.31
C SER A 19 -12.65 3.35 -16.78
N HIS A 20 -13.13 4.43 -16.16
CA HIS A 20 -13.32 4.46 -14.71
C HIS A 20 -14.23 3.32 -14.22
N ASP A 21 -15.37 3.11 -14.88
CA ASP A 21 -16.33 2.07 -14.49
C ASP A 21 -15.74 0.66 -14.62
N GLU A 22 -15.05 0.39 -15.72
CA GLU A 22 -14.38 -0.89 -15.94
C GLU A 22 -13.31 -1.14 -14.86
N ALA A 23 -12.48 -0.15 -14.56
CA ALA A 23 -11.49 -0.25 -13.49
C ALA A 23 -12.16 -0.51 -12.14
N ASN A 24 -13.27 0.16 -11.83
CA ASN A 24 -13.99 0.00 -10.58
C ASN A 24 -14.56 -1.43 -10.44
N GLN A 25 -15.18 -1.95 -11.50
CA GLN A 25 -15.69 -3.33 -11.52
C GLN A 25 -14.57 -4.36 -11.29
N VAL A 26 -13.42 -4.18 -11.95
CA VAL A 26 -12.26 -5.07 -11.77
C VAL A 26 -11.77 -5.04 -10.33
N LEU A 27 -11.67 -3.86 -9.73
CA LEU A 27 -11.16 -3.70 -8.36
C LEU A 27 -12.12 -4.27 -7.31
N LYS A 28 -13.42 -4.18 -7.52
CA LYS A 28 -14.44 -4.82 -6.67
C LYS A 28 -14.36 -6.35 -6.76
N ASN A 29 -14.23 -6.88 -7.98
CA ASN A 29 -14.21 -8.33 -8.22
C ASN A 29 -12.89 -8.99 -7.84
N ALA A 30 -11.77 -8.27 -7.90
CA ALA A 30 -10.45 -8.84 -7.66
C ALA A 30 -10.18 -9.24 -6.19
N GLY A 31 -11.09 -8.92 -5.25
CA GLY A 31 -10.99 -9.39 -3.86
C GLY A 31 -9.67 -9.02 -3.17
N ILE A 32 -9.00 -7.95 -3.62
CA ILE A 32 -7.62 -7.63 -3.24
C ILE A 32 -7.61 -7.15 -1.79
N SER A 33 -7.29 -8.05 -0.88
CA SER A 33 -7.11 -7.73 0.53
C SER A 33 -5.69 -7.19 0.75
N ALA A 34 -5.59 -6.05 1.46
CA ALA A 34 -4.32 -5.42 1.81
C ALA A 34 -3.36 -6.34 2.61
N HIS A 35 -3.87 -7.45 3.15
CA HIS A 35 -3.15 -8.36 4.04
C HIS A 35 -2.21 -9.37 3.36
N GLY A 36 -2.26 -9.53 2.04
CA GLY A 36 -1.48 -10.60 1.37
C GLY A 36 -0.11 -10.20 0.83
N ILE A 37 0.23 -8.91 0.79
CA ILE A 37 1.12 -8.43 -0.27
C ILE A 37 2.20 -7.50 0.27
N ASN A 38 3.28 -8.13 0.75
CA ASN A 38 4.69 -7.73 0.62
C ASN A 38 5.45 -8.29 1.83
N ARG A 39 6.10 -9.46 1.66
CA ARG A 39 7.09 -10.00 2.62
C ARG A 39 8.40 -9.19 2.63
N GLY A 40 8.35 -7.85 2.68
CA GLY A 40 9.58 -7.05 2.76
C GLY A 40 9.43 -5.52 2.75
N LYS A 41 8.33 -4.94 2.28
CA LYS A 41 8.11 -3.49 2.34
C LYS A 41 6.63 -3.13 2.33
N ALA A 42 6.14 -2.49 3.38
CA ALA A 42 4.78 -1.99 3.43
C ALA A 42 4.53 -1.02 2.26
N PRO A 43 3.48 -1.22 1.44
CA PRO A 43 3.14 -0.29 0.37
C PRO A 43 2.81 1.08 0.98
N SER A 44 3.31 2.16 0.36
CA SER A 44 3.05 3.54 0.82
C SER A 44 1.91 4.21 0.07
N TYR A 45 1.43 3.61 -1.03
CA TYR A 45 0.39 4.17 -1.89
C TYR A 45 -0.78 3.21 -1.98
N PHE A 46 -1.97 3.72 -1.69
CA PHE A 46 -3.22 2.98 -1.65
C PHE A 46 -4.28 3.70 -2.48
N LEU A 47 -5.14 2.90 -3.11
CA LEU A 47 -6.38 3.34 -3.72
C LEU A 47 -7.50 3.11 -2.70
N VAL A 48 -8.48 4.03 -2.63
CA VAL A 48 -9.68 3.82 -1.82
C VAL A 48 -10.85 3.48 -2.73
N VAL A 49 -11.39 2.27 -2.59
CA VAL A 49 -12.54 1.79 -3.37
C VAL A 49 -13.53 1.16 -2.40
N ASP A 50 -14.78 1.64 -2.39
CA ASP A 50 -15.83 1.18 -1.46
C ASP A 50 -15.36 1.14 0.01
N GLY A 51 -14.61 2.16 0.44
CA GLY A 51 -14.07 2.26 1.81
C GLY A 51 -12.90 1.31 2.12
N ARG A 52 -12.46 0.49 1.16
CA ARG A 52 -11.32 -0.42 1.30
C ARG A 52 -10.05 0.18 0.73
N LYS A 53 -8.93 -0.04 1.42
CA LYS A 53 -7.59 0.36 0.94
C LYS A 53 -6.97 -0.77 0.12
N ILE A 54 -6.65 -0.48 -1.14
CA ILE A 54 -6.02 -1.43 -2.06
C ILE A 54 -4.61 -0.92 -2.40
N PRO A 55 -3.55 -1.73 -2.24
CA PRO A 55 -2.20 -1.32 -2.65
C PRO A 55 -2.18 -0.96 -4.15
N ILE A 56 -1.65 0.22 -4.48
CA ILE A 56 -1.86 0.77 -5.83
C ILE A 56 -1.26 -0.06 -6.96
N LYS A 57 -0.14 -0.76 -6.71
CA LYS A 57 0.47 -1.67 -7.68
C LYS A 57 -0.38 -2.91 -7.93
N GLN A 58 -1.07 -3.39 -6.89
CA GLN A 58 -1.93 -4.56 -6.97
C GLN A 58 -3.23 -4.24 -7.69
N ALA A 59 -3.77 -3.05 -7.42
CA ALA A 59 -4.87 -2.50 -8.21
C ALA A 59 -4.53 -2.46 -9.71
N LEU A 60 -3.34 -1.97 -10.08
CA LEU A 60 -2.90 -1.97 -11.47
C LEU A 60 -2.68 -3.38 -12.02
N LYS A 61 -2.12 -4.31 -11.23
CA LYS A 61 -1.92 -5.70 -11.64
C LYS A 61 -3.24 -6.38 -12.00
N ALA A 62 -4.30 -6.19 -11.21
CA ALA A 62 -5.61 -6.74 -11.52
C ALA A 62 -6.19 -6.22 -12.85
N ILE A 63 -5.98 -4.93 -13.15
CA ILE A 63 -6.38 -4.36 -14.45
C ILE A 63 -5.58 -4.98 -15.60
N ILE A 64 -4.27 -5.13 -15.43
CA ILE A 64 -3.37 -5.74 -16.42
C ILE A 64 -3.78 -7.19 -16.70
N ASP A 65 -4.11 -7.95 -15.66
CA ASP A 65 -4.53 -9.34 -15.76
C ASP A 65 -5.87 -9.48 -16.46
N LYS A 66 -6.82 -8.60 -16.14
CA LYS A 66 -8.11 -8.56 -16.84
C LYS A 66 -7.93 -8.25 -18.34
N LYS A 67 -6.93 -7.44 -18.69
CA LYS A 67 -6.63 -7.04 -20.07
C LYS A 67 -5.71 -8.03 -20.82
N GLY A 68 -5.22 -9.09 -20.18
CA GLY A 68 -4.36 -10.08 -20.83
C GLY A 68 -3.02 -9.51 -21.33
N LEU A 69 -2.43 -8.58 -20.57
CA LEU A 69 -1.21 -7.89 -20.99
C LEU A 69 0.08 -8.64 -20.65
N ASP A 70 0.02 -9.85 -20.09
CA ASP A 70 1.16 -10.70 -19.68
C ASP A 70 2.30 -9.94 -18.98
N LEU A 71 1.97 -8.92 -18.19
CA LEU A 71 2.95 -8.17 -17.40
C LEU A 71 2.92 -8.67 -15.95
N THR A 72 4.10 -8.79 -15.37
CA THR A 72 4.24 -9.11 -13.95
C THR A 72 4.17 -7.84 -13.11
N ILE A 73 4.04 -8.01 -11.78
CA ILE A 73 4.07 -6.87 -10.87
C ILE A 73 5.43 -6.13 -10.85
N LEU A 74 6.50 -6.81 -11.27
CA LEU A 74 7.85 -6.25 -11.32
C LEU A 74 8.02 -5.28 -12.50
N ASP A 75 7.27 -5.50 -13.58
CA ASP A 75 7.30 -4.65 -14.77
C ASP A 75 6.64 -3.28 -14.54
N VAL A 76 5.84 -3.20 -13.46
CA VAL A 76 4.99 -2.06 -13.13
C VAL A 76 5.60 -1.21 -12.01
N THR A 77 5.71 0.09 -12.27
CA THR A 77 6.17 1.04 -11.25
C THR A 77 4.99 1.65 -10.48
N THR A 78 5.26 2.15 -9.27
CA THR A 78 4.25 2.90 -8.50
C THR A 78 3.85 4.18 -9.24
N LYS A 79 4.76 4.78 -10.02
CA LYS A 79 4.49 5.97 -10.83
C LYS A 79 3.49 5.69 -11.93
N ASP A 80 3.61 4.53 -12.60
CA ASP A 80 2.67 4.12 -13.65
C ASP A 80 1.27 3.93 -13.08
N ALA A 81 1.16 3.24 -11.94
CA ALA A 81 -0.10 3.06 -11.23
C ALA A 81 -0.72 4.40 -10.81
N VAL A 82 0.04 5.27 -10.13
CA VAL A 82 -0.45 6.60 -9.72
C VAL A 82 -0.89 7.42 -10.93
N GLY A 83 -0.13 7.39 -12.02
CA GLY A 83 -0.44 8.12 -13.25
C GLY A 83 -1.75 7.66 -13.88
N LEU A 84 -1.97 6.35 -13.97
CA LEU A 84 -3.22 5.78 -14.48
C LEU A 84 -4.40 6.16 -13.58
N PHE A 85 -4.33 5.86 -12.29
CA PHE A 85 -5.45 6.04 -11.38
C PHE A 85 -5.84 7.50 -11.16
N ARG A 86 -4.87 8.44 -11.25
CA ARG A 86 -5.18 9.88 -11.27
C ARG A 86 -5.96 10.31 -12.51
N ARG A 87 -5.61 9.78 -13.69
CA ARG A 87 -6.33 10.08 -14.94
C ARG A 87 -7.74 9.48 -14.95
N LEU A 88 -7.93 8.41 -14.20
CA LEU A 88 -9.21 7.77 -13.98
C LEU A 88 -9.96 8.37 -12.76
N ASP A 89 -9.51 9.50 -12.20
CA ASP A 89 -10.19 10.20 -11.08
C ASP A 89 -10.41 9.33 -9.81
N PHE A 90 -9.55 8.35 -9.54
CA PHE A 90 -9.63 7.56 -8.30
C PHE A 90 -8.97 8.27 -7.12
N PRO A 91 -9.52 8.14 -5.90
CA PRO A 91 -8.90 8.67 -4.69
C PRO A 91 -7.66 7.84 -4.30
N ILE A 92 -6.51 8.51 -4.24
CA ILE A 92 -5.22 7.90 -3.87
C ILE A 92 -4.79 8.45 -2.51
N VAL A 93 -4.53 7.53 -1.57
CA VAL A 93 -4.00 7.83 -0.24
C VAL A 93 -2.53 7.42 -0.16
N VAL A 94 -1.71 8.30 0.40
CA VAL A 94 -0.29 8.02 0.63
C VAL A 94 -0.04 7.86 2.12
N GLU A 95 0.20 6.64 2.56
CA GLU A 95 0.68 6.38 3.91
C GLU A 95 2.21 6.43 3.88
N LYS A 96 2.74 7.65 4.03
CA LYS A 96 4.14 7.80 4.42
C LYS A 96 4.22 7.30 5.86
N GLY A 97 4.77 6.09 6.05
CA GLY A 97 5.28 5.70 7.34
C GLY A 97 6.29 6.75 7.76
N LYS A 98 5.88 7.72 8.59
CA LYS A 98 6.83 8.67 9.16
C LYS A 98 7.78 7.80 9.99
N LYS A 99 9.04 7.68 9.55
CA LYS A 99 10.15 7.48 10.49
C LYS A 99 9.94 8.54 11.58
N GLY A 100 9.49 8.12 12.77
CA GLY A 100 9.12 9.01 13.88
C GLY A 100 7.63 9.35 14.04
N SER A 101 6.68 8.64 13.40
CA SER A 101 5.26 8.80 13.79
C SER A 101 5.06 8.32 15.23
N LYS A 102 4.33 9.11 16.02
CA LYS A 102 3.90 8.76 17.39
C LYS A 102 3.31 7.34 17.46
N ALA A 103 2.59 6.92 16.43
CA ALA A 103 2.03 5.56 16.29
C ALA A 103 3.08 4.44 16.11
N ALA A 104 4.22 4.71 15.46
CA ALA A 104 5.32 3.74 15.34
C ALA A 104 6.15 3.66 16.62
N ILE A 105 6.33 4.80 17.32
CA ILE A 105 7.01 4.86 18.63
C ILE A 105 6.14 4.20 19.72
N LEU A 106 4.81 4.42 19.68
CA LEU A 106 3.85 3.81 20.61
C LEU A 106 3.82 2.29 20.56
N LYS A 107 4.20 1.65 19.44
CA LYS A 107 4.34 0.17 19.36
C LYS A 107 5.44 -0.37 20.28
N TYR A 108 6.41 0.46 20.65
CA TYR A 108 7.51 0.11 21.55
C TYR A 108 7.32 0.66 22.97
N ALA A 109 6.33 1.54 23.20
CA ALA A 109 6.10 2.17 24.50
C ALA A 109 5.68 1.18 25.61
N GLY A 110 5.14 0.01 25.25
CA GLY A 110 4.90 -1.10 26.19
C GLY A 110 5.99 -2.17 26.21
N MET A 111 6.95 -2.13 25.27
CA MET A 111 8.02 -3.12 25.15
C MET A 111 9.24 -2.78 26.01
N PHE A 112 9.37 -1.52 26.43
CA PHE A 112 10.37 -1.05 27.39
C PHE A 112 9.85 -0.93 28.83
N ALA A 113 8.68 -1.50 29.13
CA ALA A 113 8.29 -1.76 30.52
C ALA A 113 9.11 -2.95 31.05
N PHE A 114 10.43 -2.80 31.08
CA PHE A 114 11.31 -3.64 31.88
C PHE A 114 11.14 -3.12 33.31
N GLU A 115 10.50 -3.92 34.17
CA GLU A 115 10.37 -3.69 35.60
C GLU A 115 11.73 -3.82 36.31
N GLY A 116 12.69 -2.99 35.91
CA GLY A 116 14.04 -2.97 36.46
C GLY A 116 14.51 -1.54 36.52
N SER A 117 14.41 -0.91 37.69
CA SER A 117 15.05 0.38 37.93
C SER A 117 16.56 0.19 37.85
N SER A 118 17.24 0.84 36.90
CA SER A 118 18.72 0.81 36.82
C SER A 118 19.39 1.29 38.12
N VAL A 119 18.66 1.97 38.99
CA VAL A 119 19.13 2.40 40.31
C VAL A 119 19.14 1.22 41.31
N THR A 120 18.16 0.30 41.22
CA THR A 120 18.10 -0.88 42.12
C THR A 120 19.08 -1.98 41.70
N ASP A 121 19.31 -2.18 40.39
CA ASP A 121 20.29 -3.16 39.90
C ASP A 121 21.73 -2.77 40.24
N LYS A 122 22.05 -1.46 40.26
CA LYS A 122 23.39 -1.00 40.66
C LYS A 122 23.69 -1.28 42.13
N LYS A 123 22.70 -1.13 43.03
CA LYS A 123 22.85 -1.48 44.45
C LYS A 123 23.11 -2.98 44.65
N ARG A 124 22.45 -3.83 43.87
CA ARG A 124 22.61 -5.29 43.98
C ARG A 124 23.97 -5.80 43.49
N LEU A 125 24.61 -5.10 42.56
CA LEU A 125 25.92 -5.48 42.02
C LEU A 125 27.11 -5.01 42.87
N TYR A 126 26.95 -3.94 43.66
CA TYR A 126 28.07 -3.30 44.38
C TYR A 126 27.97 -3.34 45.91
N ASP A 127 26.81 -3.63 46.50
CA ASP A 127 26.62 -3.68 47.97
C ASP A 127 26.38 -5.12 48.49
N THR A 128 27.05 -6.14 47.93
CA THR A 128 27.11 -7.43 48.62
C THR A 128 28.32 -7.40 49.58
N PRO A 129 28.15 -7.65 50.90
CA PRO A 129 29.25 -7.70 51.86
C PRO A 129 30.22 -8.86 51.59
#